data_AF-A0A350QVK7-F1
#
_entry.id   AF-A0A350QVK7-F1
#
_cell.length_a   1.000
_cell.length_b   1.000
_cell.length_c   1.000
_cell.angle_alpha   90.00
_cell.angle_beta   90.00
_cell.angle_gamma   90.00
#
_symmetry.space_group_name_H-M   'P 1'
#
loop_
_entity.id
_entity.type
_entity.pdbx_description
1 polymer ?
#
loop_
_entity_poly.entity_id
_entity_poly.type
_entity_poly.pdbx_seq_one_letter_code
_entity_poly.pdbx_strand_id
1 'polypeptide(L)'
;EVGLVREPFVSGADVIIEEMVKPLENPADGFTLLFSTQPFPGFQLELDWLRPELGGNWYLSKSLDKEGWLCPALFKYFESAPPKIFAQFKEGKKS
;
A
#
# COMPACT_ATOMS: atom_id res chain seq x y z
N GLU A 1 -17.18 -6.01 -5.53
CA GLU A 1 -16.31 -6.56 -4.49
C GLU A 1 -15.03 -7.03 -5.17
N VAL A 2 -13.94 -6.28 -5.07
CA VAL A 2 -12.64 -6.72 -5.59
C VAL A 2 -11.90 -7.39 -4.45
N GLY A 3 -12.21 -8.67 -4.24
CA GLY A 3 -11.45 -9.56 -3.36
C GLY A 3 -10.06 -9.75 -3.95
N LEU A 4 -9.10 -8.97 -3.49
CA LEU A 4 -7.69 -9.11 -3.88
C LEU A 4 -7.06 -10.19 -2.99
N VAL A 5 -7.06 -11.41 -3.51
CA VAL A 5 -6.32 -12.55 -2.95
C VAL A 5 -4.85 -12.39 -3.31
N ARG A 6 -3.99 -12.41 -2.28
CA ARG A 6 -2.53 -12.60 -2.28
C ARG A 6 -1.93 -12.96 -3.65
N GLU A 7 -1.47 -11.97 -4.39
CA GLU A 7 -0.46 -12.11 -5.43
C GLU A 7 0.57 -10.98 -5.26
N PRO A 8 1.85 -11.16 -5.67
CA PRO A 8 2.97 -10.31 -5.25
C PRO A 8 2.90 -8.95 -5.95
N PHE A 9 2.01 -8.08 -5.47
CA PHE A 9 1.75 -6.75 -6.03
C PHE A 9 2.87 -5.75 -5.78
N VAL A 10 3.92 -6.17 -5.10
CA VAL A 10 4.85 -5.27 -4.46
C VAL A 10 6.21 -5.96 -4.34
N SER A 11 7.24 -5.38 -4.95
CA SER A 11 8.64 -5.73 -4.72
C SER A 11 9.24 -4.59 -3.89
N GLY A 12 9.77 -4.87 -2.71
CA GLY A 12 10.34 -3.88 -1.78
C GLY A 12 9.35 -3.24 -0.79
N ALA A 13 8.07 -3.09 -1.12
CA ALA A 13 7.05 -2.74 -0.11
C ALA A 13 6.49 -3.95 0.65
N ASP A 14 7.00 -5.16 0.41
CA ASP A 14 6.89 -6.28 1.37
C ASP A 14 7.39 -5.87 2.75
N VAL A 15 8.58 -5.25 2.83
CA VAL A 15 9.12 -4.71 4.10
C VAL A 15 8.19 -3.66 4.72
N ILE A 16 7.63 -2.76 3.90
CA ILE A 16 6.69 -1.73 4.40
C ILE A 16 5.42 -2.39 4.91
N ILE A 17 4.84 -3.33 4.17
CA ILE A 17 3.64 -4.06 4.57
C ILE A 17 3.90 -4.83 5.86
N GLU A 18 5.03 -5.53 5.98
CA GLU A 18 5.43 -6.25 7.19
C GLU A 18 5.47 -5.33 8.41
N GLU A 19 6.13 -4.17 8.31
CA GLU A 19 6.15 -3.18 9.40
C GLU A 19 4.73 -2.69 9.76
N MET A 20 3.89 -2.47 8.76
CA MET A 20 2.54 -1.95 8.97
C MET A 20 1.53 -2.99 9.48
N VAL A 21 1.78 -4.29 9.26
CA VAL A 21 0.91 -5.38 9.77
C VAL A 21 1.36 -5.93 11.11
N LYS A 22 2.60 -5.67 11.56
CA LYS A 22 3.06 -6.01 12.93
C LYS A 22 2.13 -5.58 14.07
N PRO A 23 1.51 -4.38 14.05
CA PRO A 23 0.57 -3.99 15.10
C PRO A 23 -0.82 -4.63 14.96
N LEU A 24 -1.13 -5.34 13.87
CA LEU A 24 -2.40 -6.05 13.73
C LEU A 24 -2.38 -7.33 14.58
N GLU A 25 -3.46 -7.63 15.29
CA GLU A 25 -3.50 -8.78 16.20
C GLU A 25 -3.46 -10.12 15.45
N ASN A 26 -4.01 -10.20 14.23
CA ASN A 26 -4.09 -11.42 13.43
C ASN A 26 -3.79 -11.20 11.94
N PRO A 27 -2.54 -10.88 11.54
CA PRO A 27 -2.19 -10.64 10.14
C PRO A 27 -2.33 -11.90 9.25
N ALA A 28 -2.42 -13.09 9.87
CA ALA A 28 -2.64 -14.35 9.18
C ALA A 28 -4.05 -14.48 8.57
N ASP A 29 -5.06 -13.84 9.17
CA ASP A 29 -6.44 -13.76 8.67
C ASP A 29 -6.59 -12.75 7.51
N GLY A 30 -5.50 -12.08 7.13
CA GLY A 30 -5.47 -11.06 6.09
C GLY A 30 -5.70 -9.65 6.63
N PHE A 31 -5.55 -8.67 5.75
CA PHE A 31 -5.73 -7.27 6.07
C PHE A 31 -6.42 -6.56 4.91
N THR A 32 -7.15 -5.49 5.23
CA THR A 32 -7.69 -4.57 4.24
C THR A 32 -6.77 -3.35 4.15
N LEU A 33 -6.23 -3.10 2.96
CA LEU A 33 -5.48 -1.88 2.67
C LEU A 33 -6.43 -0.83 2.08
N LEU A 34 -6.68 0.24 2.83
CA LEU A 34 -7.33 1.43 2.30
C LEU A 34 -6.26 2.39 1.82
N PHE A 35 -6.44 2.97 0.64
CA PHE A 35 -5.52 3.97 0.11
C PHE A 35 -6.26 5.10 -0.61
N SER A 36 -5.68 6.30 -0.61
CA SER A 36 -6.27 7.52 -1.16
C SER A 36 -5.18 8.49 -1.62
N THR A 37 -5.48 9.36 -2.60
CA THR A 37 -4.61 10.47 -3.00
C THR A 37 -4.67 11.67 -2.05
N GLN A 38 -5.66 11.68 -1.15
CA GLN A 38 -5.87 12.72 -0.15
C GLN A 38 -5.69 12.12 1.25
N PRO A 39 -5.11 12.88 2.20
CA PRO A 39 -5.01 12.44 3.58
C PRO A 39 -6.40 12.23 4.16
N PHE A 40 -6.58 11.16 4.93
CA PHE A 40 -7.86 10.82 5.55
C PHE A 40 -7.67 10.42 7.02
N PRO A 41 -8.65 10.66 7.91
CA PRO A 41 -8.50 10.36 9.34
C PRO A 41 -8.08 8.90 9.59
N GLY A 42 -6.96 8.72 10.28
CA GLY A 42 -6.40 7.41 10.60
C GLY A 42 -5.54 6.78 9.51
N PHE A 43 -5.12 7.52 8.47
CA PHE A 43 -4.02 7.09 7.62
C PHE A 43 -2.78 6.80 8.47
N GLN A 44 -2.06 5.75 8.13
CA GLN A 44 -0.88 5.30 8.89
C GLN A 44 0.41 5.46 8.08
N LEU A 45 0.30 5.48 6.76
CA LEU A 45 1.44 5.55 5.85
C LEU A 45 1.22 6.66 4.83
N GLU A 46 2.24 7.48 4.63
CA GLU A 46 2.35 8.39 3.49
C GLU A 46 3.43 7.86 2.54
N LEU A 47 3.12 7.84 1.26
CA LEU A 47 3.95 7.37 0.16
C LEU A 47 4.08 8.50 -0.87
N ASP A 48 5.28 9.03 -1.04
CA ASP A 48 5.60 10.03 -2.07
C ASP A 48 6.09 9.33 -3.33
N TRP A 49 5.52 9.65 -4.49
CA TRP A 49 5.96 9.09 -5.77
C TRP A 49 7.40 9.52 -6.08
N LEU A 50 8.23 8.58 -6.54
CA LEU A 50 9.62 8.83 -6.92
C LEU A 50 9.85 8.71 -8.43
N ARG A 51 9.60 7.51 -8.98
CA ARG A 51 9.96 7.16 -10.36
C ARG A 51 9.12 5.99 -10.87
N PRO A 52 8.79 5.94 -12.17
CA PRO A 52 8.21 4.76 -12.78
C PRO A 52 9.30 3.72 -13.08
N GLU A 53 9.00 2.44 -12.89
CA GLU A 53 9.92 1.34 -13.22
C GLU A 53 9.16 0.06 -13.56
N LEU A 54 9.57 -0.64 -14.63
CA LEU A 54 8.97 -1.92 -15.07
C LEU A 54 7.43 -1.89 -15.16
N GLY A 55 6.85 -0.76 -15.55
CA GLY A 55 5.39 -0.56 -15.63
C GLY A 55 4.70 -0.28 -14.29
N GLY A 56 5.41 -0.37 -13.17
CA GLY A 56 4.96 0.09 -11.86
C GLY A 56 5.59 1.43 -11.47
N ASN A 57 5.47 1.80 -10.19
CA ASN A 57 5.94 3.06 -9.65
C ASN A 57 6.57 2.87 -8.28
N TRP A 58 7.77 3.43 -8.09
CA TRP A 58 8.41 3.52 -6.79
C TRP A 58 7.84 4.67 -5.98
N TYR A 59 7.57 4.39 -4.71
CA TYR A 59 7.13 5.35 -3.72
C TYR A 59 8.06 5.34 -2.51
N LEU A 60 8.33 6.50 -1.93
CA LEU A 60 9.08 6.67 -0.69
C LEU A 60 8.12 6.85 0.47
N SER A 61 8.26 6.01 1.50
CA SER A 61 7.70 6.32 2.81
C SER A 61 8.72 7.10 3.63
N LYS A 62 8.48 8.39 3.82
CA LYS A 62 9.32 9.23 4.69
C LYS A 62 9.31 8.78 6.15
N SER A 63 8.19 8.28 6.64
CA SER A 63 8.06 7.83 8.02
C SER A 63 8.87 6.58 8.32
N LEU A 64 9.07 5.72 7.32
CA LEU A 64 9.84 4.47 7.45
C LEU A 64 11.24 4.57 6.83
N ASP A 65 11.55 5.66 6.14
CA ASP A 65 12.75 5.86 5.31
C ASP A 65 12.98 4.68 4.35
N LYS A 66 11.89 4.24 3.69
CA LYS A 66 11.90 3.05 2.82
C LYS A 66 11.20 3.33 1.50
N GLU A 67 11.78 2.79 0.42
CA GLU A 67 11.15 2.76 -0.89
C GLU A 67 10.30 1.49 -1.05
N GLY A 68 9.15 1.62 -1.70
CA GLY A 68 8.28 0.51 -2.06
C GLY A 68 7.81 0.63 -3.49
N TRP A 69 7.95 -0.43 -4.29
CA TRP A 69 7.45 -0.46 -5.65
C TRP A 69 6.00 -0.93 -5.68
N LEU A 70 5.12 -0.14 -6.28
CA LEU A 70 3.73 -0.47 -6.53
C LEU A 70 3.55 -0.91 -7.98
N CYS A 71 2.98 -2.10 -8.15
CA CYS A 71 2.69 -2.71 -9.45
C CYS A 71 1.69 -1.89 -10.30
N PRO A 72 1.70 -2.05 -11.63
CA PRO A 72 0.77 -1.40 -12.56
C PRO A 72 -0.72 -1.53 -12.23
N ALA A 73 -1.16 -2.48 -11.39
CA ALA A 73 -2.57 -2.53 -11.00
C ALA A 73 -3.03 -1.31 -10.21
N LEU A 74 -2.12 -0.48 -9.69
CA LEU A 74 -2.44 0.84 -9.17
C LEU A 74 -3.26 1.67 -10.20
N PHE A 75 -2.96 1.52 -11.50
CA PHE A 75 -3.69 2.18 -12.58
C PHE A 75 -5.12 1.66 -12.79
N LYS A 76 -5.53 0.58 -12.13
CA LYS A 76 -6.94 0.17 -12.08
C LYS A 76 -7.78 1.03 -11.12
N TYR A 77 -7.12 1.72 -10.20
CA TYR A 77 -7.74 2.58 -9.18
C TYR A 77 -7.51 4.07 -9.46
N PHE A 78 -6.43 4.42 -10.14
CA PHE A 78 -6.05 5.79 -10.48
C PHE A 78 -5.78 5.93 -11.97
N GLU A 79 -6.22 7.04 -12.57
CA GLU A 79 -5.96 7.32 -14.00
C GLU A 79 -4.47 7.51 -14.30
N SER A 80 -3.70 7.97 -13.31
CA SER A 80 -2.26 8.18 -13.39
C SER A 80 -1.60 7.88 -12.04
N ALA A 81 -0.27 7.76 -12.01
CA ALA A 81 0.46 7.51 -10.78
C ALA A 81 0.35 8.75 -9.88
N PRO A 82 -0.39 8.70 -8.76
CA PRO A 82 -0.58 9.88 -7.94
C PRO A 82 0.74 10.27 -7.27
N PRO A 83 1.02 11.57 -7.11
CA PRO A 83 2.26 12.05 -6.50
C PRO A 83 2.35 11.71 -5.00
N LYS A 84 1.21 11.49 -4.35
CA LYS A 84 1.10 11.07 -2.96
C LYS A 84 0.02 10.01 -2.81
N ILE A 85 0.30 9.01 -1.99
CA ILE A 85 -0.66 7.99 -1.56
C ILE A 85 -0.65 7.93 -0.04
N PHE A 86 -1.83 8.04 0.54
CA PHE A 86 -2.06 7.80 1.96
C PHE A 86 -2.65 6.42 2.09
N ALA A 87 -2.12 5.59 2.99
CA ALA A 87 -2.60 4.23 3.20
C ALA A 87 -2.90 3.94 4.67
N GLN A 88 -3.88 3.07 4.90
CA GLN A 88 -4.31 2.58 6.21
C GLN A 88 -4.51 1.07 6.13
N PHE A 89 -3.90 0.36 7.06
CA PHE A 89 -4.04 -1.08 7.22
C PHE A 89 -5.12 -1.35 8.26
N LYS A 90 -6.14 -2.10 7.88
CA LYS A 90 -7.20 -2.57 8.78
C LYS A 90 -7.16 -4.08 8.86
N GLU A 91 -7.57 -4.63 9.98
CA GLU A 91 -7.72 -6.07 10.14
C GLU A 91 -8.70 -6.63 9.11
N GLY A 92 -8.41 -7.82 8.59
CA GLY A 92 -9.35 -8.57 7.77
C GLY A 92 -10.58 -8.91 8.62
N LYS A 93 -11.79 -8.59 8.14
CA LYS A 93 -13.00 -9.06 8.81
C LYS A 93 -13.11 -10.57 8.61
N LYS A 94 -13.19 -11.34 9.70
CA LYS A 94 -13.77 -12.70 9.66
C LYS A 94 -15.17 -12.60 9.03
N SER A 95 -15.36 -13.24 7.88
CA SER A 95 -16.69 -13.63 7.40
C SER A 95 -16.98 -15.05 7.84
#